data_AF-A0A2D9APL9-F1
#
_entry.id   AF-A0A2D9APL9-F1
#
_cell.length_a   1.000
_cell.length_b   1.000
_cell.length_c   1.000
_cell.angle_alpha   90.00
_cell.angle_beta   90.00
_cell.angle_gamma   90.00
#
_symmetry.space_group_name_H-M   'P 1'
#
loop_
_entity.id
_entity.type
_entity.pdbx_description
1 polymer ?
#
loop_
_entity_poly.entity_id
_entity_poly.type
_entity_poly.pdbx_seq_one_letter_code
_entity_poly.pdbx_strand_id
1 'polypeptide(L)'
;MKVLLVASTKKEIEFHKNRDIETFILGIGIPNTILNLTRKLTCEKYDLVINVGICGSFKKHLNIGDVVEVINDKFSELCYEDGTHINEFESSYEIDTSFSVKPKTNLNHVKAITVNTVHGNEDSISKIINRLNPDIETMEGAAVFMVCKYFKIKCMQIRAISNIVEKRNKEKWNIPLAIKNLSVELNKIIAVL
;
A
#
# COMPACT_ATOMS: atom_id res chain seq x y z
N MET A 1 -7.14 16.09 -16.33
CA MET A 1 -6.12 15.30 -15.61
C MET A 1 -6.33 13.84 -15.94
N LYS A 2 -5.31 13.12 -16.44
CA LYS A 2 -5.39 11.68 -16.74
C LYS A 2 -4.96 10.88 -15.51
N VAL A 3 -5.92 10.18 -14.90
CA VAL A 3 -5.73 9.41 -13.67
C VAL A 3 -5.66 7.92 -14.01
N LEU A 4 -4.72 7.20 -13.40
CA LEU A 4 -4.66 5.74 -13.41
C LEU A 4 -5.02 5.20 -12.02
N LEU A 5 -6.08 4.41 -11.94
CA LEU A 5 -6.45 3.69 -10.72
C LEU A 5 -5.83 2.29 -10.76
N VAL A 6 -5.02 1.94 -9.77
CA VAL A 6 -4.33 0.65 -9.72
C VAL A 6 -4.65 -0.14 -8.46
N ALA A 7 -4.85 -1.44 -8.61
CA ALA A 7 -5.13 -2.35 -7.51
C ALA A 7 -4.45 -3.71 -7.71
N SER A 8 -4.25 -4.45 -6.63
CA SER A 8 -3.57 -5.74 -6.66
C SER A 8 -4.47 -6.83 -7.25
N THR A 9 -5.78 -6.74 -7.00
CA THR A 9 -6.80 -7.67 -7.49
C THR A 9 -8.05 -6.96 -8.01
N LYS A 10 -8.82 -7.64 -8.88
CA LYS A 10 -10.10 -7.10 -9.40
C LYS A 10 -11.13 -6.80 -8.30
N LYS A 11 -11.13 -7.58 -7.21
CA LYS A 11 -12.10 -7.44 -6.12
C LYS A 11 -11.97 -6.09 -5.40
N GLU A 12 -10.76 -5.58 -5.27
CA GLU A 12 -10.49 -4.32 -4.56
C GLU A 12 -11.07 -3.08 -5.26
N ILE A 13 -11.38 -3.19 -6.56
CA ILE A 13 -11.98 -2.13 -7.37
C ILE A 13 -13.38 -2.51 -7.89
N GLU A 14 -13.96 -3.60 -7.40
CA GLU A 14 -15.21 -4.17 -7.93
C GLU A 14 -16.38 -3.17 -7.90
N PHE A 15 -16.43 -2.33 -6.86
CA PHE A 15 -17.50 -1.33 -6.69
C PHE A 15 -17.10 0.07 -7.15
N HIS A 16 -15.97 0.23 -7.84
CA HIS A 16 -15.62 1.52 -8.44
C HIS A 16 -16.59 1.83 -9.58
N LYS A 17 -17.22 3.02 -9.56
CA LYS A 17 -18.33 3.36 -10.47
C LYS A 17 -17.92 4.26 -11.63
N ASN A 18 -16.77 4.91 -11.57
CA ASN A 18 -16.37 5.87 -12.59
C ASN A 18 -15.71 5.14 -13.77
N ARG A 19 -16.43 5.04 -14.90
CA ARG A 19 -15.93 4.36 -16.09
C ARG A 19 -14.92 5.18 -16.89
N ASP A 20 -14.80 6.48 -16.59
CA ASP A 20 -13.89 7.38 -17.28
C ASP A 20 -12.46 7.32 -16.71
N ILE A 21 -12.30 6.72 -15.51
CA ILE A 21 -10.98 6.47 -14.93
C ILE A 21 -10.51 5.08 -15.33
N GLU A 22 -9.36 5.06 -15.97
CA GLU A 22 -8.73 3.83 -16.35
C GLU A 22 -8.30 3.03 -15.11
N THR A 23 -8.63 1.74 -15.11
CA THR A 23 -8.27 0.82 -14.04
C THR A 23 -7.25 -0.20 -14.53
N PHE A 24 -6.27 -0.55 -13.68
CA PHE A 24 -5.23 -1.51 -14.02
C PHE A 24 -4.88 -2.42 -12.84
N ILE A 25 -4.87 -3.73 -13.11
CA ILE A 25 -4.57 -4.74 -12.09
C ILE A 25 -3.08 -5.06 -12.12
N LEU A 26 -2.42 -4.84 -10.98
CA LEU A 26 -0.98 -5.03 -10.82
C LEU A 26 -0.60 -6.47 -10.53
N GLY A 27 -1.49 -7.24 -9.89
CA GLY A 27 -1.13 -8.51 -9.25
C GLY A 27 -0.54 -8.29 -7.86
N ILE A 28 -0.56 -9.34 -7.04
CA ILE A 28 -0.14 -9.28 -5.63
C ILE A 28 1.38 -9.28 -5.53
N GLY A 29 1.91 -8.46 -4.63
CA GLY A 29 3.32 -8.44 -4.25
C GLY A 29 4.19 -7.45 -5.03
N ILE A 30 5.39 -7.24 -4.49
CA ILE A 30 6.38 -6.30 -5.01
C ILE A 30 6.77 -6.60 -6.47
N PRO A 31 7.12 -7.86 -6.86
CA PRO A 31 7.59 -8.13 -8.23
C PRO A 31 6.54 -7.83 -9.30
N ASN A 32 5.29 -8.22 -9.04
CA ASN A 32 4.17 -7.99 -9.96
C ASN A 32 3.87 -6.49 -10.08
N THR A 33 3.87 -5.78 -8.96
CA THR A 33 3.67 -4.32 -8.93
C THR A 33 4.72 -3.60 -9.75
N ILE A 34 6.00 -3.88 -9.52
CA ILE A 34 7.11 -3.23 -10.25
C ILE A 34 6.98 -3.53 -11.75
N LEU A 35 6.87 -4.80 -12.12
CA LEU A 35 6.86 -5.21 -13.53
C LEU A 35 5.67 -4.60 -14.29
N ASN A 36 4.46 -4.76 -13.76
CA ASN A 36 3.25 -4.38 -14.47
C ASN A 36 3.04 -2.86 -14.48
N LEU A 37 3.30 -2.16 -13.37
CA LEU A 37 3.17 -0.70 -13.34
C LEU A 37 4.23 -0.03 -14.23
N THR A 38 5.48 -0.51 -14.20
CA THR A 38 6.55 0.02 -15.07
C THR A 38 6.21 -0.16 -16.54
N ARG A 39 5.73 -1.35 -16.94
CA ARG A 39 5.26 -1.58 -18.32
C ARG A 39 4.14 -0.62 -18.71
N LYS A 40 3.17 -0.41 -17.82
CA LYS A 40 2.03 0.47 -18.09
C LYS A 40 2.45 1.93 -18.26
N LEU A 41 3.28 2.45 -17.36
CA LEU A 41 3.73 3.84 -17.38
C LEU A 41 4.80 4.14 -18.44
N THR A 42 5.44 3.11 -18.99
CA THR A 42 6.33 3.25 -20.16
C THR A 42 5.53 3.53 -21.44
N CYS A 43 4.37 2.88 -21.60
CA CYS A 43 3.55 3.02 -22.81
C CYS A 43 2.69 4.28 -22.80
N GLU A 44 2.28 4.75 -21.61
CA GLU A 44 1.31 5.83 -21.47
C GLU A 44 1.67 6.78 -20.33
N LYS A 45 1.44 8.08 -20.54
CA LYS A 45 1.64 9.11 -19.52
C LYS A 45 0.36 9.30 -18.71
N TYR A 46 0.53 9.53 -17.41
CA TYR A 46 -0.53 9.85 -16.46
C TYR A 46 -0.11 11.03 -15.57
N ASP A 47 -1.07 11.82 -15.13
CA ASP A 47 -0.85 12.93 -14.21
C ASP A 47 -0.85 12.47 -12.75
N LEU A 48 -1.62 11.41 -12.45
CA LEU A 48 -1.82 10.87 -11.11
C LEU A 48 -2.02 9.35 -11.17
N VAL A 49 -1.30 8.62 -10.30
CA VAL A 49 -1.57 7.21 -10.01
C VAL A 49 -2.20 7.09 -8.62
N ILE A 50 -3.38 6.50 -8.54
CA ILE A 50 -4.06 6.20 -7.27
C ILE A 50 -3.96 4.70 -7.06
N ASN A 51 -3.21 4.28 -6.04
CA ASN A 51 -3.17 2.88 -5.67
C ASN A 51 -4.14 2.61 -4.52
N VAL A 52 -5.04 1.66 -4.76
CA VAL A 52 -6.08 1.29 -3.82
C VAL A 52 -5.98 -0.18 -3.46
N GLY A 53 -6.42 -0.53 -2.25
CA GLY A 53 -6.53 -1.91 -1.83
C GLY A 53 -6.82 -2.05 -0.35
N ILE A 54 -6.74 -3.27 0.15
CA ILE A 54 -6.89 -3.56 1.58
C ILE A 54 -5.54 -3.66 2.29
N CYS A 55 -5.55 -3.60 3.61
CA CYS A 55 -4.34 -3.73 4.43
C CYS A 55 -4.61 -4.34 5.80
N GLY A 56 -3.55 -4.86 6.43
CA GLY A 56 -3.55 -5.26 7.83
C GLY A 56 -3.08 -4.13 8.74
N SER A 57 -3.73 -3.90 9.87
CA SER A 57 -3.32 -2.89 10.85
C SER A 57 -2.54 -3.51 12.03
N PHE A 58 -1.41 -2.90 12.39
CA PHE A 58 -0.70 -3.18 13.65
C PHE A 58 -1.26 -2.37 14.82
N LYS A 59 -2.11 -1.36 14.55
CA LYS A 59 -2.64 -0.43 15.56
C LYS A 59 -4.09 -0.72 15.87
N LYS A 60 -4.39 -0.92 17.15
CA LYS A 60 -5.76 -1.19 17.63
C LYS A 60 -6.72 0.00 17.47
N HIS A 61 -6.23 1.22 17.32
CA HIS A 61 -7.08 2.40 17.12
C HIS A 61 -7.55 2.57 15.66
N LEU A 62 -6.93 1.84 14.71
CA LEU A 62 -7.40 1.75 13.33
C LEU A 62 -8.35 0.56 13.23
N ASN A 63 -9.64 0.84 13.13
CA ASN A 63 -10.69 -0.16 13.15
C ASN A 63 -10.83 -0.84 11.79
N ILE A 64 -11.32 -2.08 11.79
CA ILE A 64 -11.66 -2.78 10.54
C ILE A 64 -12.73 -1.98 9.80
N GLY A 65 -12.46 -1.66 8.53
CA GLY A 65 -13.28 -0.81 7.69
C GLY A 65 -12.86 0.66 7.65
N ASP A 66 -11.96 1.11 8.52
CA ASP A 66 -11.38 2.46 8.41
C ASP A 66 -10.63 2.59 7.07
N VAL A 67 -10.72 3.76 6.45
CA VAL A 67 -10.01 4.10 5.22
C VAL A 67 -8.95 5.14 5.52
N VAL A 68 -7.73 4.88 5.09
CA VAL A 68 -6.53 5.64 5.44
C VAL A 68 -5.75 6.04 4.19
N GLU A 69 -4.98 7.12 4.29
CA GLU A 69 -4.01 7.53 3.27
C GLU A 69 -2.59 7.20 3.75
N VAL A 70 -1.85 6.44 2.93
CA VAL A 70 -0.45 6.14 3.23
C VAL A 70 0.41 7.31 2.77
N ILE A 71 1.11 7.95 3.71
CA ILE A 71 2.01 9.08 3.43
C ILE A 71 3.49 8.71 3.55
N ASN A 72 3.78 7.62 4.27
CA ASN A 72 5.09 7.00 4.34
C ASN A 72 4.94 5.50 4.07
N ASP A 73 5.79 4.93 3.22
CA ASP A 73 5.87 3.50 2.99
C ASP A 73 7.33 3.05 2.89
N LYS A 74 7.61 1.80 3.23
CA LYS A 74 8.96 1.26 3.28
C LYS A 74 8.96 -0.22 2.93
N PHE A 75 9.94 -0.65 2.15
CA PHE A 75 10.21 -2.07 1.98
C PHE A 75 10.77 -2.67 3.28
N SER A 76 10.02 -3.56 3.92
CA SER A 76 10.43 -4.15 5.20
C SER A 76 11.58 -5.17 5.08
N GLU A 77 11.73 -5.75 3.90
CA GLU A 77 12.64 -6.87 3.60
C GLU A 77 13.94 -6.43 2.91
N LEU A 78 14.06 -5.16 2.50
CA LEU A 78 15.31 -4.61 1.98
C LEU A 78 16.25 -4.24 3.14
N CYS A 79 16.82 -5.29 3.74
CA CYS A 79 17.73 -5.26 4.89
C CYS A 79 18.67 -6.47 4.83
N TYR A 80 19.66 -6.53 5.73
CA TYR A 80 20.56 -7.67 5.87
C TYR A 80 20.72 -8.09 7.33
N GLU A 81 21.05 -9.36 7.54
CA GLU A 81 21.31 -9.91 8.87
C GLU A 81 22.79 -9.74 9.25
N ASP A 82 23.03 -9.35 10.49
CA ASP A 82 24.35 -9.36 11.14
C ASP A 82 24.24 -10.10 12.47
N GLY A 83 24.42 -11.41 12.39
CA GLY A 83 24.09 -12.33 13.48
C GLY A 83 22.59 -12.27 13.81
N THR A 84 22.26 -11.81 15.02
CA THR A 84 20.86 -11.66 15.47
C THR A 84 20.26 -10.29 15.17
N HIS A 85 21.06 -9.34 14.66
CA HIS A 85 20.61 -7.99 14.34
C HIS A 85 20.17 -7.93 12.88
N ILE A 86 19.16 -7.09 12.60
CA ILE A 86 18.75 -6.77 11.23
C ILE A 86 19.12 -5.32 10.98
N ASN A 87 20.02 -5.11 10.03
CA ASN A 87 20.50 -3.79 9.63
C ASN A 87 19.87 -3.37 8.31
N GLU A 88 19.66 -2.07 8.16
CA GLU A 88 19.14 -1.49 6.92
C GLU A 88 20.29 -1.11 5.97
N PHE A 89 20.02 -1.12 4.67
CA PHE A 89 20.99 -0.60 3.70
C PHE A 89 21.12 0.92 3.84
N GLU A 90 22.35 1.40 3.94
CA GLU A 90 22.66 2.82 3.96
C GLU A 90 22.44 3.47 2.58
N SER A 91 22.32 4.79 2.56
CA SER A 91 22.15 5.57 1.32
C SER A 91 23.31 5.42 0.33
N SER A 92 24.49 4.99 0.80
CA SER A 92 25.67 4.73 -0.02
C SER A 92 25.45 3.62 -1.06
N TYR A 93 24.45 2.76 -0.87
CA TYR A 93 24.09 1.70 -1.83
C TYR A 93 23.21 2.18 -2.99
N GLU A 94 22.84 3.48 -3.06
CA GLU A 94 21.94 4.06 -4.08
C GLU A 94 20.55 3.37 -4.16
N ILE A 95 20.08 2.80 -3.04
CA ILE A 95 18.78 2.12 -2.96
C ILE A 95 17.80 2.97 -2.14
N ASP A 96 16.70 3.37 -2.77
CA ASP A 96 15.56 3.94 -2.06
C ASP A 96 14.73 2.81 -1.41
N THR A 97 14.79 2.70 -0.09
CA THR A 97 13.97 1.72 0.66
C THR A 97 12.72 2.33 1.29
N SER A 98 12.70 3.65 1.47
CA SER A 98 11.61 4.39 2.13
C SER A 98 11.15 5.57 1.29
N PHE A 99 9.85 5.76 1.26
CA PHE A 99 9.18 6.74 0.41
C PHE A 99 8.25 7.60 1.26
N SER A 100 8.27 8.91 1.01
CA SER A 100 7.40 9.88 1.67
C SER A 100 6.72 10.75 0.62
N VAL A 101 5.41 10.90 0.73
CA VAL A 101 4.60 11.71 -0.18
C VAL A 101 3.79 12.74 0.59
N LYS A 102 3.47 13.86 -0.06
CA LYS A 102 2.55 14.85 0.53
C LYS A 102 1.12 14.27 0.55
N PRO A 103 0.39 14.41 1.68
CA PRO A 103 -1.00 14.01 1.75
C PRO A 103 -1.86 14.74 0.72
N LYS A 104 -2.91 14.08 0.23
CA LYS A 104 -3.87 14.63 -0.75
C LYS A 104 -5.30 14.58 -0.26
N THR A 105 -5.54 13.98 0.90
CA THR A 105 -6.87 13.85 1.51
C THR A 105 -6.85 14.25 2.99
N ASN A 106 -8.04 14.41 3.56
CA ASN A 106 -8.23 14.60 5.00
C ASN A 106 -8.42 13.27 5.75
N LEU A 107 -8.12 12.13 5.12
CA LEU A 107 -8.15 10.83 5.78
C LEU A 107 -7.06 10.73 6.85
N ASN A 108 -7.19 9.75 7.75
CA ASN A 108 -6.10 9.44 8.68
C ASN A 108 -4.84 9.07 7.89
N HIS A 109 -3.75 9.78 8.18
CA HIS A 109 -2.45 9.55 7.54
C HIS A 109 -1.67 8.49 8.32
N VAL A 110 -1.11 7.52 7.61
CA VAL A 110 -0.44 6.36 8.24
C VAL A 110 0.93 6.08 7.65
N LYS A 111 1.76 5.40 8.45
CA LYS A 111 3.02 4.79 8.02
C LYS A 111 2.80 3.32 7.70
N ALA A 112 3.04 2.96 6.44
CA ALA A 112 2.96 1.58 5.99
C ALA A 112 4.33 0.93 5.89
N ILE A 113 4.32 -0.39 5.90
CA ILE A 113 5.39 -1.21 5.33
C ILE A 113 4.83 -2.06 4.20
N THR A 114 5.69 -2.33 3.22
CA THR A 114 5.42 -3.24 2.12
C THR A 114 6.24 -4.52 2.30
N VAL A 115 5.55 -5.65 2.28
CA VAL A 115 6.09 -6.98 2.60
C VAL A 115 5.85 -7.95 1.43
N ASN A 116 6.70 -8.96 1.24
CA ASN A 116 6.34 -10.13 0.43
C ASN A 116 5.73 -11.25 1.27
N THR A 117 5.98 -11.24 2.59
CA THR A 117 5.35 -12.17 3.53
C THR A 117 4.51 -11.41 4.55
N VAL A 118 3.19 -11.57 4.48
CA VAL A 118 2.25 -10.97 5.45
C VAL A 118 2.45 -11.55 6.85
N HIS A 119 2.35 -10.71 7.87
CA HIS A 119 2.62 -11.15 9.23
C HIS A 119 1.44 -11.94 9.79
N GLY A 120 1.75 -13.09 10.37
CA GLY A 120 0.78 -14.00 10.96
C GLY A 120 1.33 -14.85 12.10
N ASN A 121 2.52 -14.50 12.59
CA ASN A 121 3.25 -15.18 13.65
C ASN A 121 3.67 -14.13 14.70
N GLU A 122 3.48 -14.46 15.98
CA GLU A 122 3.67 -13.50 17.09
C GLU A 122 5.11 -12.98 17.20
N ASP A 123 6.10 -13.84 16.93
CA ASP A 123 7.52 -13.45 16.98
C ASP A 123 7.87 -12.49 15.84
N SER A 124 7.43 -12.78 14.61
CA SER A 124 7.70 -11.89 13.47
C SER A 124 6.97 -10.56 13.60
N ILE A 125 5.74 -10.57 14.15
CA ILE A 125 4.97 -9.35 14.46
C ILE A 125 5.72 -8.50 15.50
N SER A 126 6.19 -9.13 16.58
CA SER A 126 6.92 -8.42 17.64
C SER A 126 8.23 -7.81 17.09
N LYS A 127 8.96 -8.58 16.26
CA LYS A 127 10.19 -8.09 15.61
C LYS A 127 9.93 -6.90 14.68
N ILE A 128 8.89 -6.95 13.85
CA ILE A 128 8.63 -5.86 12.90
C ILE A 128 8.11 -4.60 13.60
N ILE A 129 7.32 -4.74 14.66
CA ILE A 129 6.88 -3.61 15.50
C ILE A 129 8.09 -2.96 16.18
N ASN A 130 8.99 -3.75 16.77
CA ASN A 130 10.18 -3.20 17.44
C ASN A 130 11.14 -2.53 16.45
N ARG A 131 11.26 -3.07 15.22
CA ARG A 131 12.20 -2.56 14.21
C ARG A 131 11.69 -1.31 13.49
N LEU A 132 10.44 -1.33 13.02
CA LEU A 132 9.91 -0.28 12.13
C LEU A 132 8.70 0.46 12.71
N ASN A 133 8.07 -0.10 13.74
CA ASN A 133 6.86 0.41 14.38
C ASN A 133 5.78 0.93 13.39
N PRO A 134 5.42 0.15 12.34
CA PRO A 134 4.48 0.60 11.33
C PRO A 134 3.06 0.69 11.87
N ASP A 135 2.21 1.43 11.15
CA ASP A 135 0.76 1.45 11.42
C ASP A 135 0.04 0.32 10.69
N ILE A 136 0.40 0.08 9.42
CA ILE A 136 -0.21 -0.94 8.56
C ILE A 136 0.84 -1.72 7.76
N GLU A 137 0.45 -2.89 7.26
CA GLU A 137 1.18 -3.62 6.22
C GLU A 137 0.37 -3.74 4.92
N THR A 138 1.07 -3.65 3.79
CA THR A 138 0.57 -3.93 2.45
C THR A 138 1.56 -4.82 1.70
N MET A 139 1.22 -5.29 0.51
CA MET A 139 2.14 -6.08 -0.32
C MET A 139 2.64 -5.34 -1.57
N GLU A 140 2.17 -4.11 -1.81
CA GLU A 140 2.44 -3.37 -3.05
C GLU A 140 2.87 -1.90 -2.87
N GLY A 141 2.57 -1.29 -1.74
CA GLY A 141 2.54 0.18 -1.62
C GLY A 141 3.86 0.89 -1.95
N ALA A 142 4.95 0.51 -1.30
CA ALA A 142 6.28 1.06 -1.53
C ALA A 142 6.75 0.85 -2.98
N ALA A 143 6.36 -0.27 -3.61
CA ALA A 143 6.66 -0.52 -5.01
C ALA A 143 5.93 0.45 -5.95
N VAL A 144 4.68 0.80 -5.66
CA VAL A 144 3.98 1.86 -6.41
C VAL A 144 4.69 3.20 -6.26
N PHE A 145 5.05 3.58 -5.03
CA PHE A 145 5.77 4.83 -4.78
C PHE A 145 7.12 4.87 -5.50
N MET A 146 7.87 3.78 -5.46
CA MET A 146 9.15 3.65 -6.14
C MET A 146 9.01 3.87 -7.66
N VAL A 147 8.08 3.15 -8.30
CA VAL A 147 7.87 3.27 -9.75
C VAL A 147 7.36 4.68 -10.10
N CYS A 148 6.42 5.24 -9.34
CA CYS A 148 5.92 6.59 -9.59
C CYS A 148 7.01 7.66 -9.41
N LYS A 149 7.90 7.50 -8.42
CA LYS A 149 9.08 8.36 -8.22
C LYS A 149 9.99 8.31 -9.45
N TYR A 150 10.28 7.12 -9.97
CA TYR A 150 11.11 6.93 -11.17
C TYR A 150 10.52 7.67 -12.40
N PHE A 151 9.22 7.51 -12.65
CA PHE A 151 8.54 8.19 -13.76
C PHE A 151 8.18 9.66 -13.47
N LYS A 152 8.49 10.18 -12.27
CA LYS A 152 8.12 11.53 -11.80
C LYS A 152 6.62 11.81 -11.87
N ILE A 153 5.79 10.80 -11.60
CA ILE A 153 4.33 10.89 -11.60
C ILE A 153 3.83 11.08 -10.17
N LYS A 154 2.86 11.98 -9.98
CA LYS A 154 2.22 12.14 -8.66
C LYS A 154 1.48 10.86 -8.32
N CYS A 155 1.55 10.44 -7.07
CA CYS A 155 0.83 9.26 -6.61
C CYS A 155 0.21 9.47 -5.23
N MET A 156 -0.77 8.62 -4.93
CA MET A 156 -1.33 8.45 -3.59
C MET A 156 -1.76 7.01 -3.38
N GLN A 157 -1.85 6.62 -2.12
CA GLN A 157 -2.19 5.28 -1.69
C GLN A 157 -3.36 5.35 -0.71
N ILE A 158 -4.48 4.71 -1.04
CA ILE A 158 -5.67 4.63 -0.20
C ILE A 158 -5.90 3.19 0.19
N ARG A 159 -5.94 2.92 1.50
CA ARG A 159 -6.13 1.57 2.02
C ARG A 159 -7.33 1.49 2.93
N ALA A 160 -8.05 0.38 2.88
CA ALA A 160 -9.03 0.03 3.89
C ALA A 160 -8.50 -1.08 4.80
N ILE A 161 -8.71 -0.94 6.12
CA ILE A 161 -8.30 -1.95 7.08
C ILE A 161 -9.20 -3.18 6.94
N SER A 162 -8.66 -4.32 6.51
CA SER A 162 -9.41 -5.59 6.42
C SER A 162 -9.31 -6.44 7.67
N ASN A 163 -8.24 -6.27 8.44
CA ASN A 163 -7.94 -7.06 9.62
C ASN A 163 -6.92 -6.35 10.52
N ILE A 164 -6.86 -6.79 11.77
CA ILE A 164 -5.71 -6.53 12.64
C ILE A 164 -4.64 -7.59 12.36
N VAL A 165 -3.38 -7.19 12.39
CA VAL A 165 -2.23 -8.08 12.29
C VAL A 165 -2.05 -8.79 13.63
N GLU A 166 -2.20 -10.10 13.61
CA GLU A 166 -2.09 -10.98 14.77
C GLU A 166 -1.69 -12.39 14.29
N LYS A 167 -1.57 -13.35 15.21
CA LYS A 167 -1.46 -14.76 14.83
C LYS A 167 -2.58 -15.11 13.85
N ARG A 168 -2.22 -15.66 12.70
CA ARG A 168 -3.10 -15.75 11.53
C ARG A 168 -4.46 -16.36 11.89
N ASN A 169 -5.48 -15.52 11.90
CA ASN A 169 -6.87 -15.90 12.11
C ASN A 169 -7.76 -15.20 11.08
N LYS A 170 -8.20 -15.94 10.07
CA LYS A 170 -9.02 -15.40 8.97
C LYS A 170 -10.46 -15.09 9.39
N GLU A 171 -10.96 -15.66 10.48
CA GLU A 171 -12.35 -15.48 10.94
C GLU A 171 -12.62 -14.04 11.40
N LYS A 172 -11.58 -13.34 11.84
CA LYS A 172 -11.64 -11.93 12.26
C LYS A 172 -11.48 -10.94 11.11
N TRP A 173 -11.30 -11.42 9.88
CA TRP A 173 -11.13 -10.55 8.73
C TRP A 173 -12.49 -10.13 8.18
N ASN A 174 -12.65 -8.85 7.85
CA ASN A 174 -13.85 -8.35 7.19
C ASN A 174 -13.52 -7.67 5.87
N ILE A 175 -13.07 -8.48 4.92
CA ILE A 175 -12.77 -8.05 3.55
C ILE A 175 -13.97 -7.37 2.87
N PRO A 176 -15.22 -7.90 2.98
CA PRO A 176 -16.38 -7.25 2.35
C PRO A 176 -16.61 -5.83 2.86
N LEU A 177 -16.49 -5.60 4.18
CA LEU A 177 -16.61 -4.26 4.77
C LEU A 177 -15.50 -3.33 4.27
N ALA A 178 -14.25 -3.80 4.29
CA ALA A 178 -13.10 -3.02 3.84
C ALA A 178 -13.24 -2.58 2.37
N ILE A 179 -13.60 -3.50 1.47
CA ILE A 179 -13.79 -3.21 0.04
C ILE A 179 -14.98 -2.23 -0.16
N LYS A 180 -16.07 -2.42 0.58
CA LYS A 180 -17.23 -1.51 0.52
C LYS A 180 -16.84 -0.09 0.92
N ASN A 181 -16.17 0.07 2.06
CA ASN A 181 -15.77 1.38 2.57
C ASN A 181 -14.70 2.03 1.68
N LEU A 182 -13.73 1.24 1.19
CA LEU A 182 -12.73 1.69 0.22
C LEU A 182 -13.40 2.29 -1.02
N SER A 183 -14.40 1.60 -1.59
CA SER A 183 -15.12 2.08 -2.76
C SER A 183 -15.89 3.38 -2.48
N VAL A 184 -16.59 3.46 -1.34
CA VAL A 184 -17.31 4.68 -0.94
C VAL A 184 -16.36 5.87 -0.87
N GLU A 185 -15.22 5.70 -0.21
CA GLU A 185 -14.26 6.79 -0.03
C GLU A 185 -13.53 7.14 -1.33
N LEU A 186 -13.14 6.13 -2.11
CA LEU A 186 -12.52 6.33 -3.42
C LEU A 186 -13.43 7.14 -4.36
N ASN A 187 -14.73 6.86 -4.38
CA ASN A 187 -15.67 7.62 -5.20
C ASN A 187 -15.78 9.09 -4.76
N LYS A 188 -15.66 9.39 -3.45
CA LYS A 188 -15.62 10.78 -2.95
C LYS A 188 -14.35 11.49 -3.37
N ILE A 189 -13.19 10.84 -3.21
CA ILE A 189 -11.89 11.39 -3.62
C ILE A 189 -11.92 11.73 -5.11
N ILE A 190 -12.34 10.77 -5.94
CA ILE A 190 -12.40 10.93 -7.39
C ILE A 190 -13.35 12.04 -7.83
N ALA A 191 -14.45 12.27 -7.12
CA ALA A 191 -15.41 13.31 -7.47
C ALA A 191 -14.86 14.74 -7.30
N VAL A 192 -13.74 14.91 -6.58
CA VAL A 192 -13.11 16.22 -6.30
C VAL A 192 -11.70 16.37 -6.90
N LEU A 193 -11.26 15.40 -7.70
CA LEU A 193 -10.00 15.43 -8.47
C LEU A 193 -10.12 16.29 -9.72
#